data_AF-A0A7Y2CTL5-F1
#
_entry.id   AF-A0A7Y2CTL5-F1
#
_cell.length_a   1.000
_cell.length_b   1.000
_cell.length_c   1.000
_cell.angle_alpha   90.00
_cell.angle_beta   90.00
_cell.angle_gamma   90.00
#
_symmetry.space_group_name_H-M   'P 1'
#
loop_
_entity.id
_entity.type
_entity.pdbx_description
1 polymer ?
#
loop_
_entity_poly.entity_id
_entity_poly.type
_entity_poly.pdbx_seq_one_letter_code
_entity_poly.pdbx_strand_id
1 'polypeptide(L)'
;QREAGLELVPLADASGSIDAEELAFQWQGYARAVTDPADIAAIENSICGTVVVIYIEWAANTALVADRTVGKIEAAVSERRNLF
;
A
#
# COMPACT_ATOMS: atom_id res chain seq x y z
N GLN A 1 -16.29 -3.48 13.88
CA GLN A 1 -15.38 -3.25 12.74
C GLN A 1 -16.21 -3.13 11.47
N ARG A 2 -15.78 -2.31 10.50
CA ARG A 2 -16.38 -2.28 9.17
C ARG A 2 -15.74 -3.41 8.37
N GLU A 3 -16.54 -4.28 7.77
CA GLU A 3 -16.04 -5.39 6.96
C GLU A 3 -15.42 -4.83 5.66
N ALA A 4 -14.19 -5.21 5.34
CA ALA A 4 -13.53 -4.83 4.10
C ALA A 4 -13.98 -5.78 2.98
N GLY A 5 -14.28 -5.25 1.79
CA GLY A 5 -14.55 -6.11 0.62
C GLY A 5 -13.30 -6.77 0.06
N LEU A 6 -12.14 -6.15 0.29
CA LEU A 6 -10.83 -6.62 -0.13
C LEU A 6 -9.76 -6.11 0.84
N GLU A 7 -8.83 -6.97 1.20
CA GLU A 7 -7.62 -6.62 1.95
C GLU A 7 -6.41 -6.85 1.04
N LEU A 8 -5.64 -5.79 0.77
CA LEU A 8 -4.46 -5.83 -0.07
C LEU A 8 -3.22 -5.49 0.75
N VAL A 9 -2.22 -6.36 0.68
CA VAL A 9 -0.95 -6.18 1.40
C VAL A 9 0.21 -6.23 0.42
N PRO A 10 0.63 -5.08 -0.17
CA PRO A 10 1.83 -5.05 -0.97
C PRO A 10 3.08 -5.19 -0.09
N LEU A 11 3.92 -6.16 -0.44
CA LEU A 11 5.17 -6.48 0.23
C LEU A 11 6.32 -6.05 -0.69
N ALA A 12 7.05 -5.02 -0.30
CA ALA A 12 8.25 -4.57 -1.00
C ALA A 12 9.51 -5.15 -0.37
N ASP A 13 10.46 -5.55 -1.20
CA ASP A 13 11.82 -5.81 -0.74
C ASP A 13 12.44 -4.48 -0.32
N ALA A 14 13.06 -4.45 0.85
CA ALA A 14 13.84 -3.33 1.37
C ALA A 14 15.19 -3.82 1.95
N SER A 15 15.64 -4.99 1.50
CA SER A 15 16.90 -5.59 1.89
C SER A 15 18.10 -4.82 1.33
N GLY A 16 19.29 -5.07 1.89
CA GLY A 16 20.52 -4.40 1.46
C GLY A 16 21.00 -4.74 0.05
N SER A 17 20.28 -5.60 -0.70
CA SER A 17 20.57 -5.92 -2.10
C SER A 17 19.85 -5.03 -3.11
N ILE A 18 19.03 -4.09 -2.65
CA ILE A 18 18.39 -3.10 -3.51
C ILE A 18 18.76 -1.67 -3.08
N ASP A 19 18.79 -0.76 -4.04
CA ASP A 19 19.07 0.65 -3.78
C ASP A 19 17.79 1.49 -3.55
N ALA A 20 18.00 2.77 -3.23
CA ALA A 20 16.91 3.69 -2.94
C ALA A 20 16.03 4.00 -4.17
N GLU A 21 16.57 3.92 -5.38
CA GLU A 21 15.83 4.13 -6.62
C GLU A 21 14.94 2.92 -6.91
N GLU A 22 15.45 1.70 -6.69
CA GLU A 22 14.69 0.46 -6.78
C GLU A 22 13.56 0.40 -5.75
N LEU A 23 13.81 0.82 -4.51
CA LEU A 23 12.75 0.93 -3.49
C LEU A 23 11.69 1.96 -3.87
N ALA A 24 12.10 3.13 -4.36
CA ALA A 24 11.17 4.16 -4.82
C ALA A 24 10.35 3.69 -6.03
N PHE A 25 10.95 2.91 -6.93
CA PHE A 25 10.27 2.32 -8.08
C PHE A 25 9.19 1.32 -7.64
N GLN A 26 9.50 0.44 -6.68
CA GLN A 26 8.52 -0.48 -6.10
C GLN A 26 7.34 0.29 -5.50
N TRP A 27 7.62 1.30 -4.67
CA TRP A 27 6.59 2.11 -4.03
C TRP A 27 5.70 2.85 -5.03
N GLN A 28 6.29 3.49 -6.05
CA GLN A 28 5.54 4.17 -7.11
C GLN A 28 4.66 3.20 -7.90
N GLY A 29 5.15 1.98 -8.15
CA GLY A 29 4.37 0.92 -8.80
C GLY A 29 3.11 0.58 -8.02
N TYR A 30 3.23 0.36 -6.71
CA TYR A 30 2.07 0.09 -5.85
C TYR A 30 1.15 1.29 -5.72
N ALA A 31 1.70 2.49 -5.52
CA ALA A 31 0.91 3.72 -5.43
C ALA A 31 0.08 3.95 -6.70
N ARG A 32 0.67 3.73 -7.88
CA ARG A 32 -0.03 3.85 -9.15
C ARG A 32 -1.14 2.81 -9.32
N ALA A 33 -0.89 1.56 -8.94
CA ALA A 33 -1.92 0.51 -9.01
C ALA A 33 -3.11 0.84 -8.11
N VAL A 34 -2.89 1.20 -6.84
CA VAL A 34 -4.00 1.44 -5.90
C VAL A 34 -4.73 2.77 -6.13
N THR A 35 -4.21 3.63 -7.00
CA THR A 35 -4.82 4.92 -7.37
C THR A 35 -5.27 4.98 -8.83
N ASP A 36 -5.17 3.88 -9.58
CA ASP A 36 -5.64 3.83 -10.95
C ASP A 36 -7.17 4.04 -10.99
N PRO A 37 -7.69 4.98 -11.80
CA PRO A 37 -9.13 5.23 -11.87
C PRO A 37 -9.96 3.98 -12.22
N ALA A 38 -9.42 3.04 -13.00
CA ALA A 38 -10.09 1.79 -13.33
C ALA A 38 -10.19 0.87 -12.10
N ASP A 39 -9.14 0.80 -11.29
CA ASP A 39 -9.12 0.01 -10.06
C ASP A 39 -10.03 0.64 -8.99
N ILE A 40 -10.01 1.97 -8.85
CA ILE A 40 -10.94 2.71 -7.99
C ILE A 40 -12.39 2.41 -8.40
N ALA A 41 -12.71 2.53 -9.70
CA ALA A 41 -14.05 2.24 -10.20
C ALA A 41 -14.44 0.77 -9.96
N ALA A 42 -13.53 -0.18 -10.13
CA ALA A 42 -13.79 -1.59 -9.84
C ALA A 42 -14.12 -1.82 -8.35
N ILE A 43 -13.41 -1.15 -7.45
CA ILE A 43 -13.62 -1.24 -6.00
C ILE A 43 -14.96 -0.59 -5.60
N GLU A 44 -15.29 0.59 -6.14
CA GLU A 44 -16.56 1.27 -5.88
C GLU A 44 -17.77 0.45 -6.36
N ASN A 45 -17.60 -0.35 -7.40
CA ASN A 45 -18.64 -1.25 -7.92
C ASN A 45 -18.63 -2.66 -7.28
N SER A 46 -17.73 -2.92 -6.33
CA SER A 46 -17.69 -4.20 -5.58
C SER A 46 -18.80 -4.27 -4.52
N ILE A 47 -19.07 -5.48 -4.03
CA ILE A 47 -20.14 -5.75 -3.05
C ILE A 47 -20.01 -4.88 -1.79
N CYS A 48 -18.80 -4.63 -1.31
CA CYS A 48 -18.56 -3.84 -0.11
C CYS A 48 -18.13 -2.39 -0.40
N GLY A 49 -17.74 -2.06 -1.63
CA GLY A 49 -17.30 -0.71 -2.01
C GLY A 49 -16.01 -0.24 -1.31
N THR A 50 -15.25 -1.15 -0.69
CA THR A 50 -14.12 -0.83 0.19
C THR A 50 -12.94 -1.76 -0.04
N VAL A 51 -11.74 -1.18 -0.01
CA VAL A 51 -10.47 -1.89 0.05
C VAL A 51 -9.63 -1.33 1.21
N VAL A 52 -8.92 -2.19 1.92
CA VAL A 52 -7.88 -1.81 2.86
C VAL A 52 -6.52 -2.11 2.23
N VAL A 53 -5.61 -1.15 2.25
CA VAL A 53 -4.26 -1.31 1.71
C VAL A 53 -3.24 -1.11 2.82
N ILE A 54 -2.35 -2.10 3.00
CA ILE A 54 -1.28 -2.06 4.01
C ILE A 54 0.05 -2.33 3.28
N TYR A 55 0.91 -1.31 3.22
CA TYR A 55 2.22 -1.43 2.58
C TYR A 55 3.28 -1.85 3.62
N ILE A 56 3.99 -2.93 3.33
CA ILE A 56 5.01 -3.51 4.20
C ILE A 56 6.33 -3.58 3.44
N GLU A 57 7.39 -3.11 4.08
CA GLU A 57 8.76 -3.30 3.61
C GLU A 57 9.40 -4.42 4.41
N TRP A 58 9.96 -5.39 3.70
CA TRP A 58 10.60 -6.54 4.30
C TRP A 58 12.10 -6.54 4.02
N ALA A 59 12.88 -6.67 5.10
CA ALA A 59 14.32 -6.85 5.11
C ALA A 59 14.69 -7.80 6.26
N ALA A 60 15.99 -7.93 6.59
CA ALA A 60 16.44 -8.67 7.77
C ALA A 60 15.72 -8.26 9.07
N ASN A 61 15.24 -7.01 9.12
CA ASN A 61 14.23 -6.55 10.05
C ASN A 61 12.95 -6.19 9.27
N THR A 62 11.79 -6.71 9.69
CA THR A 62 10.49 -6.33 9.12
C THR A 62 10.08 -4.96 9.65
N ALA A 63 9.76 -4.00 8.76
CA ALA A 63 9.24 -2.69 9.13
C ALA A 63 7.85 -2.48 8.50
N LEU A 64 6.83 -2.30 9.35
CA LEU A 64 5.52 -1.82 8.91
C LEU A 64 5.62 -0.32 8.64
N VAL A 65 5.55 0.07 7.36
CA VAL A 65 5.74 1.47 6.95
C VAL A 65 4.43 2.25 6.96
N ALA A 66 3.29 1.60 6.69
CA ALA A 66 1.99 2.23 6.79
C ALA A 66 0.89 1.22 7.15
N ASP A 67 0.25 1.41 8.31
CA ASP A 67 -1.02 0.77 8.67
C ASP A 67 -2.14 1.81 8.63
N ARG A 68 -3.09 1.61 7.71
CA ARG A 68 -4.29 2.45 7.57
C ARG A 68 -5.47 1.60 7.10
N THR A 69 -6.52 1.52 7.94
CA THR A 69 -7.86 1.14 7.48
C THR A 69 -8.49 2.33 6.75
N VAL A 70 -8.72 2.20 5.45
CA VAL A 70 -9.40 3.21 4.64
C VAL A 70 -10.74 2.63 4.18
N GLY A 71 -11.85 3.31 4.49
CA GLY A 71 -13.15 3.02 3.89
C GLY A 71 -13.55 4.21 3.03
N LYS A 72 -14.00 3.98 1.77
CA LYS A 72 -13.94 4.94 0.65
C LYS A 72 -12.48 5.32 0.38
N ILE A 73 -11.95 5.13 -0.83
CA ILE A 73 -10.52 5.37 -1.10
C ILE A 73 -10.19 6.86 -0.87
N GLU A 74 -9.75 7.19 0.33
CA GLU A 74 -8.99 8.39 0.65
C GLU A 74 -7.52 7.97 0.58
N ALA A 75 -6.86 8.29 -0.53
CA ALA A 75 -5.45 7.99 -0.73
C ALA A 75 -4.59 8.76 0.29
N ALA A 76 -4.37 8.18 1.47
CA ALA A 76 -3.45 8.70 2.46
C ALA A 76 -2.06 8.10 2.18
N VAL A 77 -1.26 8.84 1.43
CA VAL A 77 0.15 8.53 1.20
C VAL A 77 0.93 8.99 2.44
N SER A 78 1.39 8.05 3.27
CA SER A 78 2.27 8.35 4.41
C SER A 78 3.72 8.18 4.00
N GLU A 79 4.45 9.29 3.96
CA GLU A 79 5.88 9.35 3.69
C GLU A 79 6.68 8.77 4.89
N ARG A 80 7.77 8.03 4.61
CA ARG A 80 8.71 7.52 5.62
C ARG A 80 9.19 8.68 6.51
N ARG A 81 8.89 8.66 7.82
CA ARG A 81 9.70 9.38 8.82
C ARG A 81 10.88 8.47 9.15
N ASN A 82 12.07 8.85 8.70
CA ASN A 82 13.36 8.17 8.93
C ASN A 82 13.39 7.37 10.25
N LEU A 83 13.33 6.05 10.13
CA LEU A 83 13.75 5.12 11.17
C LEU A 83 15.11 4.60 10.74
N PHE A 84 16.16 5.32 11.15
CA PHE A 84 17.48 4.73 11.36
C PHE A 84 17.54 4.22 12.79
#